data_AF-A0A2C5Z8B8-F1
#
_entry.id   AF-A0A2C5Z8B8-F1
#
_cell.length_a   1.000
_cell.length_b   1.000
_cell.length_c   1.000
_cell.angle_alpha   90.00
_cell.angle_beta   90.00
_cell.angle_gamma   90.00
#
_symmetry.space_group_name_H-M   'P 1'
#
loop_
_entity.id
_entity.type
_entity.pdbx_description
1 polymer ?
#
loop_
_entity_poly.entity_id
_entity_poly.type
_entity_poly.pdbx_seq_one_letter_code
_entity_poly.pdbx_strand_id
1 'polypeptide(L)'
;MTDLGSGFVRVLAGVASIRQSRLVMPRAFLDDVYLATSAPESTAAVPNKSASAGEFGSSSTLLDPACSSTLRSRLRSQDPGPRPLAVLESDYGAEVFRRFRACFSMDPVPTAVPQTKGAKSPATAETGVMAQLGETFAEAGLHFYTAVAEEIVSARRDMDSQIETLSRESTDLLSRADTLYSNVAYPLSATLCHFDKTPSATIATHLSEIRAKLTTAQGELEALQREWESCVEDERQTWTELMDMDAKKAKAAQNGGSDGVMCAVDGFKEEAEAIIEAHEEELDEIDTEFRELMQTETMKMMQSMMAS
;
A
#
# COMPACT_ATOMS: atom_id res chain seq x y z
N MET A 1 20.93 70.91 -33.14
CA MET A 1 20.92 69.67 -32.35
C MET A 1 19.54 69.03 -32.60
N THR A 2 19.22 68.46 -33.78
CA THR A 2 19.58 67.10 -34.30
C THR A 2 19.39 66.05 -33.20
N ASP A 3 18.42 65.12 -33.21
CA ASP A 3 17.86 64.18 -34.20
C ASP A 3 16.32 64.09 -34.06
N LEU A 4 15.42 63.85 -35.04
CA LEU A 4 15.37 63.06 -36.30
C LEU A 4 15.50 61.53 -36.13
N GLY A 5 14.37 60.84 -36.19
CA GLY A 5 14.29 59.39 -36.44
C GLY A 5 12.97 58.81 -35.93
N SER A 6 11.93 58.72 -36.77
CA SER A 6 11.58 57.48 -37.50
C SER A 6 10.87 56.46 -36.59
N GLY A 7 9.64 56.00 -36.84
CA GLY A 7 8.90 56.02 -38.07
C GLY A 7 7.41 55.73 -37.84
N PHE A 8 6.63 56.39 -38.68
CA PHE A 8 5.20 56.28 -38.87
C PHE A 8 5.01 55.32 -40.06
N VAL A 9 4.60 54.08 -39.84
CA VAL A 9 4.23 53.15 -40.94
C VAL A 9 3.09 52.21 -40.49
N ARG A 10 1.91 52.39 -41.10
CA ARG A 10 0.83 51.41 -41.48
C ARG A 10 0.31 50.48 -40.37
N VAL A 11 -0.96 50.46 -39.94
CA VAL A 11 -2.27 50.47 -40.63
C VAL A 11 -2.39 49.48 -41.80
N LEU A 12 -3.14 48.39 -41.53
CA LEU A 12 -3.80 47.41 -42.42
C LEU A 12 -2.99 46.25 -43.03
N ALA A 13 -3.23 45.04 -42.49
CA ALA A 13 -3.42 43.75 -43.19
C ALA A 13 -3.96 42.75 -42.13
N GLY A 14 -5.20 42.26 -42.20
CA GLY A 14 -5.63 41.16 -43.06
C GLY A 14 -5.55 39.83 -42.27
N VAL A 15 -6.60 39.43 -41.55
CA VAL A 15 -7.57 38.39 -41.95
C VAL A 15 -6.91 37.15 -42.56
N ALA A 16 -6.81 36.06 -41.77
CA ALA A 16 -7.05 34.65 -42.19
C ALA A 16 -6.41 33.64 -41.22
N SER A 17 -7.21 33.00 -40.36
CA SER A 17 -7.06 31.57 -39.99
C SER A 17 -8.16 31.13 -39.04
N ILE A 18 -9.37 30.98 -39.57
CA ILE A 18 -10.39 30.14 -38.96
C ILE A 18 -10.19 28.74 -39.55
N ARG A 19 -9.50 27.87 -38.81
CA ARG A 19 -9.46 26.45 -39.13
C ARG A 19 -10.72 25.79 -38.57
N GLN A 20 -11.58 25.39 -39.50
CA GLN A 20 -12.67 24.44 -39.31
C GLN A 20 -12.15 23.17 -38.64
N SER A 21 -12.66 22.86 -37.45
CA SER A 21 -12.76 21.49 -36.96
C SER A 21 -14.25 21.18 -36.80
N ARG A 22 -14.82 20.57 -37.85
CA ARG A 22 -16.13 19.90 -37.78
C ARG A 22 -15.99 18.73 -36.81
N LEU A 23 -16.58 18.85 -35.62
CA LEU A 23 -16.93 17.72 -34.79
C LEU A 23 -18.45 17.58 -34.83
N VAL A 24 -18.89 16.65 -35.67
CA VAL A 24 -20.25 16.16 -35.76
C VAL A 24 -20.50 15.36 -34.48
N MET A 25 -21.38 15.86 -33.60
CA MET A 25 -21.94 15.07 -32.51
C MET A 25 -23.42 14.77 -32.83
N PRO A 26 -23.82 13.49 -32.88
CA PRO A 26 -25.20 13.12 -33.16
C PRO A 26 -26.11 13.41 -31.96
N ARG A 27 -27.22 14.06 -32.27
CA ARG A 27 -28.33 14.40 -31.39
C ARG A 27 -29.28 13.20 -31.33
N ALA A 28 -29.22 12.41 -30.27
CA ALA A 28 -30.24 11.40 -29.97
C ALA A 28 -30.27 11.07 -28.47
N PHE A 29 -31.49 10.87 -27.96
CA PHE A 29 -31.85 10.29 -26.65
C PHE A 29 -31.71 11.17 -25.41
N LEU A 30 -32.67 12.09 -25.25
CA LEU A 30 -33.21 12.46 -23.94
C LEU A 30 -34.74 12.42 -24.04
N ASP A 31 -35.29 11.23 -23.87
CA ASP A 31 -36.67 10.96 -23.49
C ASP A 31 -36.67 9.55 -22.88
N ASP A 32 -36.53 9.46 -21.55
CA ASP A 32 -37.31 8.53 -20.74
C ASP A 32 -36.99 8.66 -19.24
N VAL A 33 -38.02 8.37 -18.45
CA VAL A 33 -38.04 8.14 -17.00
C VAL A 33 -38.32 9.35 -16.10
N TYR A 34 -39.61 9.70 -16.08
CA TYR A 34 -40.33 10.16 -14.90
C TYR A 34 -40.94 8.95 -14.16
N LEU A 35 -41.08 9.05 -12.82
CA LEU A 35 -41.73 8.14 -11.85
C LEU A 35 -40.94 6.89 -11.42
N ALA A 36 -40.82 6.48 -10.14
CA ALA A 36 -41.59 6.80 -8.94
C ALA A 36 -40.79 6.57 -7.64
N THR A 37 -41.17 7.34 -6.63
CA THR A 37 -41.01 7.19 -5.18
C THR A 37 -41.44 5.82 -4.61
N SER A 38 -40.64 5.25 -3.69
CA SER A 38 -41.10 4.75 -2.35
C SER A 38 -39.96 4.10 -1.54
N ALA A 39 -39.76 4.56 -0.30
CA ALA A 39 -39.19 3.81 0.84
C ALA A 39 -40.37 3.39 1.78
N PRO A 40 -40.24 2.70 2.95
CA PRO A 40 -39.07 2.17 3.69
C PRO A 40 -39.30 0.75 4.34
N GLU A 41 -38.53 0.41 5.40
CA GLU A 41 -38.57 -0.75 6.35
C GLU A 41 -37.64 -1.95 6.02
N SER A 42 -36.55 -2.22 6.76
CA SER A 42 -36.36 -2.66 8.17
C SER A 42 -36.60 -4.16 8.40
N THR A 43 -35.54 -4.95 8.63
CA THR A 43 -35.36 -5.88 9.79
C THR A 43 -34.15 -6.83 9.64
N ALA A 44 -33.74 -7.36 10.79
CA ALA A 44 -32.50 -8.04 11.19
C ALA A 44 -32.16 -9.45 10.62
N ALA A 45 -30.88 -9.81 10.81
CA ALA A 45 -30.31 -11.13 11.19
C ALA A 45 -30.01 -12.25 10.14
N VAL A 46 -28.71 -12.37 9.77
CA VAL A 46 -27.73 -13.50 9.89
C VAL A 46 -28.21 -14.97 9.74
N PRO A 47 -27.40 -15.96 9.28
CA PRO A 47 -26.29 -16.01 8.30
C PRO A 47 -26.54 -17.06 7.18
N ASN A 48 -25.88 -16.96 6.02
CA ASN A 48 -25.75 -18.11 5.12
C ASN A 48 -24.31 -18.36 4.70
N LYS A 49 -23.90 -19.61 4.94
CA LYS A 49 -22.63 -20.24 4.65
C LYS A 49 -22.69 -20.83 3.24
N SER A 50 -21.97 -20.25 2.29
CA SER A 50 -21.52 -20.97 1.09
C SER A 50 -20.34 -20.24 0.46
N ALA A 51 -19.30 -21.03 0.19
CA ALA A 51 -18.00 -20.63 -0.33
C ALA A 51 -18.06 -19.99 -1.72
N SER A 52 -17.19 -19.00 -1.95
CA SER A 52 -16.70 -18.64 -3.27
C SER A 52 -15.34 -17.96 -3.12
N ALA A 53 -14.44 -18.29 -4.04
CA ALA A 53 -13.01 -18.11 -4.01
C ALA A 53 -12.53 -16.64 -3.95
N GLY A 54 -11.36 -16.46 -3.32
CA GLY A 54 -10.60 -15.20 -3.34
C GLY A 54 -9.31 -15.34 -2.55
N GLU A 55 -8.23 -15.72 -3.23
CA GLU A 55 -6.87 -15.61 -2.72
C GLU A 55 -6.55 -14.15 -2.40
N PHE A 56 -6.29 -13.83 -1.13
CA PHE A 56 -5.29 -12.84 -0.73
C PHE A 56 -4.70 -13.26 0.60
N GLY A 57 -3.37 -13.41 0.62
CA GLY A 57 -2.59 -13.77 1.79
C GLY A 57 -2.81 -12.79 2.93
N SER A 58 -3.11 -13.34 4.10
CA SER A 58 -3.09 -12.59 5.37
C SER A 58 -1.96 -13.15 6.23
N SER A 59 -0.78 -12.56 6.07
CA SER A 59 0.26 -12.60 7.11
C SER A 59 -0.26 -11.84 8.32
N SER A 60 -0.81 -12.57 9.27
CA SER A 60 -1.22 -12.03 10.57
C SER A 60 0.02 -11.86 11.45
N THR A 61 0.61 -10.67 11.43
CA THR A 61 1.44 -10.15 12.53
C THR A 61 0.60 -9.21 13.38
N LEU A 62 -0.51 -9.72 13.92
CA LEU A 62 -1.23 -9.02 14.97
C LEU A 62 -0.68 -9.55 16.29
N LEU A 63 0.28 -8.80 16.82
CA LEU A 63 0.81 -8.98 18.17
C LEU A 63 -0.34 -8.79 19.15
N ASP A 64 -0.93 -9.89 19.60
CA ASP A 64 -1.70 -9.91 20.83
C ASP A 64 -0.72 -9.76 22.02
N PRO A 65 -0.76 -8.67 22.81
CA PRO A 65 0.19 -8.42 23.88
C PRO A 65 0.01 -9.34 25.09
N ALA A 66 -1.04 -10.17 25.13
CA ALA A 66 -1.45 -10.89 26.33
C ALA A 66 -0.87 -12.32 26.48
N CYS A 67 -0.18 -12.87 25.48
CA CYS A 67 0.22 -14.29 25.48
C CYS A 67 1.74 -14.57 25.41
N SER A 68 2.59 -13.73 26.00
CA SER A 68 4.06 -13.87 25.96
C SER A 68 4.74 -14.13 27.31
N SER A 69 4.24 -15.09 28.12
CA SER A 69 4.89 -15.37 29.43
C SER A 69 4.98 -16.84 29.89
N THR A 70 4.56 -17.83 29.10
CA THR A 70 4.61 -19.25 29.53
C THR A 70 5.77 -20.05 28.96
N LEU A 71 6.36 -19.64 27.83
CA LEU A 71 7.48 -20.37 27.21
C LEU A 71 8.84 -20.03 27.85
N ARG A 72 9.10 -18.73 28.11
CA ARG A 72 10.31 -18.28 28.80
C ARG A 72 10.36 -18.68 30.28
N SER A 73 9.20 -18.80 30.96
CA SER A 73 9.17 -19.25 32.35
C SER A 73 9.40 -20.75 32.49
N ARG A 74 8.98 -21.55 31.49
CA ARG A 74 9.20 -23.01 31.45
C ARG A 74 10.62 -23.43 31.07
N LEU A 75 11.37 -22.56 30.38
CA LEU A 75 12.77 -22.80 30.01
C LEU A 75 13.78 -22.42 31.09
N ARG A 76 13.37 -21.70 32.14
CA ARG A 76 14.18 -21.59 33.35
C ARG A 76 14.06 -22.90 34.11
N SER A 77 15.00 -23.82 33.89
CA SER A 77 15.27 -24.87 34.86
C SER A 77 15.41 -24.20 36.22
N GLN A 78 14.70 -24.69 37.24
CA GLN A 78 14.86 -24.25 38.62
C GLN A 78 16.33 -23.98 38.90
N ASP A 79 16.66 -22.75 39.30
CA ASP A 79 17.97 -22.46 39.88
C ASP A 79 18.20 -23.53 40.95
N PRO A 80 19.28 -24.32 40.88
CA PRO A 80 19.66 -25.17 41.99
C PRO A 80 20.05 -24.22 43.12
N GLY A 81 19.08 -23.90 43.98
CA GLY A 81 19.32 -23.12 45.18
C GLY A 81 20.50 -23.73 45.93
N PRO A 82 21.32 -22.91 46.61
CA PRO A 82 22.56 -23.34 47.23
C PRO A 82 22.25 -24.47 48.21
N ARG A 83 22.46 -25.71 47.80
CA ARG A 83 22.40 -26.86 48.71
C ARG A 83 23.63 -26.72 49.60
N PRO A 84 23.44 -26.66 50.93
CA PRO A 84 24.57 -26.68 51.84
C PRO A 84 25.46 -27.86 51.50
N LEU A 85 26.75 -27.58 51.27
CA LEU A 85 27.77 -28.59 51.14
C LEU A 85 27.62 -29.54 52.32
N ALA A 86 27.28 -30.80 52.05
CA ALA A 86 27.33 -31.84 53.06
C ALA A 86 28.82 -32.04 53.39
N VAL A 87 29.31 -31.22 54.32
CA VAL A 87 30.58 -31.45 54.99
C VAL A 87 30.42 -32.79 55.69
N LEU A 88 31.19 -33.79 55.26
CA LEU A 88 31.29 -35.05 55.98
C LEU A 88 31.79 -34.70 57.39
N GLU A 89 30.90 -34.80 58.38
CA GLU A 89 31.29 -34.64 59.79
C GLU A 89 32.38 -35.67 60.12
N SER A 90 33.40 -35.21 60.84
CA SER A 90 34.60 -36.00 61.18
C SER A 90 34.32 -37.31 61.95
N ASP A 91 33.09 -37.53 62.40
CA ASP A 91 32.68 -38.70 63.20
C ASP A 91 32.01 -39.82 62.36
N TYR A 92 31.85 -39.62 61.05
CA TYR A 92 31.16 -40.58 60.18
C TYR A 92 31.87 -41.95 60.10
N GLY A 93 33.20 -41.96 60.13
CA GLY A 93 33.98 -43.20 60.06
C GLY A 93 33.75 -44.11 61.27
N ALA A 94 33.70 -43.54 62.47
CA ALA A 94 33.46 -44.28 63.70
C ALA A 94 32.03 -44.86 63.74
N GLU A 95 31.04 -44.10 63.25
CA GLU A 95 29.65 -44.55 63.17
C GLU A 95 29.46 -45.65 62.10
N VAL A 96 30.09 -45.52 60.93
CA VAL A 96 30.04 -46.55 59.87
C VAL A 96 30.72 -47.84 60.33
N PHE A 97 31.88 -47.74 60.98
CA PHE A 97 32.56 -48.89 61.58
C PHE A 97 31.69 -49.58 62.64
N ARG A 98 31.06 -48.80 63.52
CA ARG A 98 30.13 -49.32 64.55
C ARG A 98 28.94 -50.03 63.93
N ARG A 99 28.37 -49.50 62.84
CA ARG A 99 27.27 -50.14 62.11
C ARG A 99 27.68 -51.46 61.48
N PHE A 100 28.84 -51.53 60.82
CA PHE A 100 29.33 -52.78 60.27
C PHE A 100 29.63 -53.81 61.37
N ARG A 101 30.19 -53.39 62.51
CA ARG A 101 30.43 -54.25 63.68
C ARG A 101 29.12 -54.76 64.31
N ALA A 102 28.08 -53.92 64.33
CA ALA A 102 26.76 -54.28 64.85
C ALA A 102 26.09 -55.40 64.03
N CYS A 103 26.34 -55.49 62.72
CA CYS A 103 25.81 -56.57 61.87
C CYS A 103 26.29 -57.99 62.26
N PHE A 104 27.42 -58.09 62.97
CA PHE A 104 27.99 -59.36 63.46
C PHE A 104 27.82 -59.55 64.97
N SER A 105 27.27 -58.56 65.65
CA SER A 105 26.94 -58.68 67.07
C SER A 105 25.67 -59.54 67.18
N MET A 106 25.85 -60.80 67.57
CA MET A 106 24.76 -61.73 67.91
C MET A 106 24.14 -61.34 69.26
N ASP A 107 23.63 -60.11 69.37
CA ASP A 107 22.68 -59.83 70.44
C ASP A 107 21.36 -60.50 70.06
N PRO A 108 20.85 -61.46 70.87
CA PRO A 108 19.54 -62.02 70.60
C PRO A 108 18.54 -60.86 70.60
N VAL A 109 17.83 -60.70 69.49
CA VAL A 109 16.59 -59.92 69.43
C VAL A 109 15.83 -60.20 70.73
N PRO A 110 15.44 -59.19 71.53
CA PRO A 110 14.75 -59.40 72.80
C PRO A 110 13.35 -59.90 72.49
N THR A 111 13.24 -61.19 72.20
CA THR A 111 11.99 -61.92 72.18
C THR A 111 11.81 -62.40 73.61
N ALA A 112 10.92 -61.73 74.33
CA ALA A 112 10.63 -61.99 75.73
C ALA A 112 10.20 -63.46 75.95
N VAL A 113 11.11 -64.33 76.38
CA VAL A 113 10.78 -65.62 77.00
C VAL A 113 11.82 -65.94 78.09
N PRO A 114 11.40 -66.25 79.33
CA PRO A 114 12.31 -66.40 80.47
C PRO A 114 13.07 -67.73 80.45
N GLN A 115 14.32 -67.64 80.91
CA GLN A 115 15.32 -68.70 80.98
C GLN A 115 14.88 -69.93 81.80
N THR A 116 15.10 -71.12 81.24
CA THR A 116 15.31 -72.34 82.03
C THR A 116 16.79 -72.70 82.09
N LYS A 117 17.23 -72.84 83.33
CA LYS A 117 18.56 -73.08 83.86
C LYS A 117 19.16 -74.42 83.36
N GLY A 118 20.37 -74.38 82.83
CA GLY A 118 21.28 -75.53 82.82
C GLY A 118 21.89 -75.91 81.47
N ALA A 119 23.14 -75.50 81.25
CA ALA A 119 24.23 -76.35 80.77
C ALA A 119 25.47 -75.46 80.52
N LYS A 120 26.59 -75.82 81.14
CA LYS A 120 27.92 -75.31 80.79
C LYS A 120 28.21 -75.65 79.33
N SER A 121 28.25 -74.65 78.44
CA SER A 121 28.82 -74.79 77.10
C SER A 121 30.23 -74.17 77.08
N PRO A 122 31.19 -74.75 76.33
CA PRO A 122 32.49 -74.13 76.09
C PRO A 122 32.34 -73.09 74.96
N ALA A 123 31.54 -72.05 75.15
CA ALA A 123 31.26 -71.07 74.10
C ALA A 123 32.26 -69.90 74.04
N THR A 124 33.21 -69.79 74.96
CA THR A 124 34.13 -68.64 75.04
C THR A 124 35.13 -68.56 73.88
N ALA A 125 35.43 -69.65 73.19
CA ALA A 125 36.33 -69.64 72.04
C ALA A 125 35.64 -69.21 70.73
N GLU A 126 34.42 -69.70 70.47
CA GLU A 126 33.67 -69.38 69.24
C GLU A 126 33.16 -67.93 69.23
N THR A 127 32.79 -67.38 70.39
CA THR A 127 32.41 -65.96 70.51
C THR A 127 33.57 -65.02 70.17
N GLY A 128 34.81 -65.41 70.49
CA GLY A 128 36.01 -64.64 70.15
C GLY A 128 36.31 -64.63 68.65
N VAL A 129 36.13 -65.76 67.96
CA VAL A 129 36.35 -65.86 66.50
C VAL A 129 35.31 -65.06 65.73
N MET A 130 34.03 -65.10 66.14
CA MET A 130 32.97 -64.29 65.51
C MET A 130 33.16 -62.79 65.76
N ALA A 131 33.65 -62.40 66.93
CA ALA A 131 34.00 -61.01 67.22
C ALA A 131 35.16 -60.52 66.34
N GLN A 132 36.18 -61.35 66.13
CA GLN A 132 37.31 -61.06 65.23
C GLN A 132 36.87 -60.98 63.76
N LEU A 133 35.95 -61.84 63.33
CA LEU A 133 35.35 -61.77 61.99
C LEU A 133 34.54 -60.48 61.80
N GLY A 134 33.73 -60.10 62.79
CA GLY A 134 32.98 -58.85 62.76
C GLY A 134 33.86 -57.61 62.71
N GLU A 135 35.00 -57.63 63.39
CA GLU A 135 35.99 -56.54 63.38
C GLU A 135 36.71 -56.42 62.03
N THR A 136 37.18 -57.54 61.46
CA THR A 136 37.82 -57.53 60.13
C THR A 136 36.85 -57.14 59.02
N PHE A 137 35.58 -57.56 59.09
CA PHE A 137 34.55 -57.12 58.15
C PHE A 137 34.21 -55.64 58.32
N ALA A 138 34.14 -55.14 59.56
CA ALA A 138 33.89 -53.72 59.82
C ALA A 138 35.03 -52.83 59.33
N GLU A 139 36.28 -53.28 59.47
CA GLU A 139 37.45 -52.59 58.96
C GLU A 139 37.47 -52.57 57.43
N ALA A 140 37.22 -53.71 56.78
CA ALA A 140 37.14 -53.79 55.32
C ALA A 140 35.97 -52.95 54.76
N GLY A 141 34.81 -52.98 55.43
CA GLY A 141 33.64 -52.17 55.09
C GLY A 141 33.88 -50.68 55.26
N LEU A 142 34.57 -50.27 56.33
CA LEU A 142 34.98 -48.88 56.54
C LEU A 142 35.96 -48.41 55.46
N HIS A 143 36.96 -49.22 55.12
CA HIS A 143 37.93 -48.89 54.08
C HIS A 143 37.24 -48.72 52.72
N PHE A 144 36.34 -49.64 52.35
CA PHE A 144 35.56 -49.54 51.12
C PHE A 144 34.65 -48.31 51.11
N TYR A 145 33.92 -48.06 52.21
CA TYR A 145 33.06 -46.88 52.34
C TYR A 145 33.87 -45.58 52.19
N THR A 146 35.02 -45.50 52.84
CA THR A 146 35.89 -44.31 52.80
C THR A 146 36.41 -44.08 51.38
N ALA A 147 36.86 -45.14 50.69
CA ALA A 147 37.30 -45.05 49.30
C ALA A 147 36.18 -44.54 48.36
N VAL A 148 34.96 -45.08 48.49
CA VAL A 148 33.81 -44.64 47.70
C VAL A 148 33.40 -43.20 48.04
N ALA A 149 33.43 -42.82 49.33
CA ALA A 149 33.13 -41.47 49.75
C ALA A 149 34.14 -40.45 49.19
N GLU A 150 35.43 -40.79 49.21
CA GLU A 150 36.49 -39.98 48.60
C GLU A 150 36.29 -39.83 47.10
N GLU A 151 35.95 -40.92 46.39
CA GLU A 151 35.67 -40.90 44.96
C GLU A 151 34.46 -40.01 44.62
N ILE A 152 33.37 -40.11 45.39
CA ILE A 152 32.18 -39.26 45.22
C ILE A 152 32.53 -37.78 45.44
N VAL A 153 33.29 -37.48 46.50
CA VAL A 153 33.70 -36.10 46.78
C VAL A 153 34.63 -35.59 45.69
N SER A 154 35.57 -36.41 45.19
CA SER A 154 36.45 -36.05 44.07
C SER A 154 35.65 -35.78 42.79
N ALA A 155 34.71 -36.66 42.45
CA ALA A 155 33.83 -36.49 41.28
C ALA A 155 32.99 -35.21 41.40
N ARG A 156 32.50 -34.87 42.59
CA ARG A 156 31.80 -33.59 42.83
C ARG A 156 32.70 -32.38 42.58
N ARG A 157 33.93 -32.39 43.11
CA ARG A 157 34.88 -31.30 42.87
C ARG A 157 35.20 -31.13 41.39
N ASP A 158 35.35 -32.23 40.66
CA ASP A 158 35.58 -32.18 39.21
C ASP A 158 34.40 -31.55 38.46
N MET A 159 33.17 -32.00 38.76
CA MET A 159 31.93 -31.42 38.21
C MET A 159 31.81 -29.93 38.53
N ASP A 160 32.06 -29.52 39.77
CA ASP A 160 31.99 -28.12 40.17
C ASP A 160 33.03 -27.28 39.38
N SER A 161 34.23 -27.80 39.15
CA SER A 161 35.25 -27.12 38.32
C SER A 161 34.82 -26.98 36.85
N GLN A 162 34.14 -27.99 36.30
CA GLN A 162 33.62 -27.94 34.94
C GLN A 162 32.47 -26.93 34.82
N ILE A 163 31.59 -26.85 35.83
CA ILE A 163 30.52 -25.86 35.90
C ILE A 163 31.10 -24.44 35.94
N GLU A 164 32.12 -24.21 36.77
CA GLU A 164 32.79 -22.91 36.84
C GLU A 164 33.46 -22.53 35.52
N THR A 165 34.09 -23.50 34.85
CA THR A 165 34.73 -23.29 33.54
C THR A 165 33.70 -22.93 32.48
N LEU A 166 32.60 -23.69 32.38
CA LEU A 166 31.50 -23.42 31.46
C LEU A 166 30.85 -22.06 31.72
N SER A 167 30.65 -21.71 32.99
CA SER A 167 30.11 -20.39 33.37
C SER A 167 31.03 -19.27 32.89
N ARG A 168 32.34 -19.41 33.10
CA ARG A 168 33.32 -18.42 32.64
C ARG A 168 33.31 -18.27 31.12
N GLU A 169 33.36 -19.37 30.39
CA GLU A 169 33.31 -19.37 28.92
C GLU A 169 32.02 -18.77 28.38
N SER A 170 30.87 -19.09 29.00
CA SER A 170 29.58 -18.53 28.61
C SER A 170 29.53 -17.02 28.81
N THR A 171 30.06 -16.52 29.94
CA THR A 171 30.13 -15.07 30.19
C THR A 171 31.07 -14.36 29.22
N ASP A 172 32.20 -14.96 28.88
CA ASP A 172 33.14 -14.40 27.90
C ASP A 172 32.51 -14.33 26.51
N LEU A 173 31.88 -15.41 26.05
CA LEU A 173 31.18 -15.45 24.77
C LEU A 173 30.05 -14.42 24.70
N LEU A 174 29.27 -14.28 25.77
CA LEU A 174 28.19 -13.28 25.83
C LEU A 174 28.75 -11.86 25.75
N SER A 175 29.85 -11.57 26.44
CA SER A 175 30.51 -10.25 26.38
C SER A 175 31.03 -9.94 24.98
N ARG A 176 31.59 -10.95 24.29
CA ARG A 176 32.07 -10.82 22.92
C ARG A 176 30.91 -10.62 21.93
N ALA A 177 29.80 -11.33 22.12
CA ALA A 177 28.60 -11.15 21.31
C ALA A 177 28.03 -9.73 21.49
N ASP A 178 27.92 -9.25 22.73
CA ASP A 178 27.46 -7.89 23.03
C ASP A 178 28.36 -6.84 22.38
N THR A 179 29.68 -7.02 22.48
CA THR A 179 30.68 -6.17 21.82
C THR A 179 30.54 -6.18 20.29
N LEU A 180 30.22 -7.32 19.68
CA LEU A 180 29.98 -7.42 18.25
C LEU A 180 28.70 -6.68 17.85
N TYR A 181 27.63 -6.86 18.61
CA TYR A 181 26.35 -6.17 18.38
C TYR A 181 26.50 -4.66 18.51
N SER A 182 27.18 -4.16 19.55
CA SER A 182 27.38 -2.74 19.80
C SER A 182 28.28 -2.07 18.75
N ASN A 183 29.31 -2.77 18.27
CA ASN A 183 30.29 -2.18 17.35
C ASN A 183 29.94 -2.34 15.87
N VAL A 184 29.19 -3.39 15.50
CA VAL A 184 28.91 -3.70 14.09
C VAL A 184 27.44 -3.55 13.77
N ALA A 185 26.58 -4.32 14.45
CA ALA A 185 25.16 -4.39 14.09
C ALA A 185 24.43 -3.07 14.38
N TYR A 186 24.70 -2.44 15.53
CA TYR A 186 24.03 -1.20 15.92
C TYR A 186 24.40 -0.01 15.01
N PRO A 187 25.67 0.28 14.68
CA PRO A 187 25.99 1.37 13.76
C PRO A 187 25.47 1.14 12.34
N LEU A 188 25.52 -0.11 11.84
CA LEU A 188 24.99 -0.43 10.50
C LEU A 188 23.47 -0.26 10.42
N SER A 189 22.73 -0.71 11.44
CA SER A 189 21.29 -0.46 11.50
C SER A 189 20.95 1.03 11.68
N ALA A 190 21.69 1.74 12.53
CA ALA A 190 21.50 3.17 12.73
C ALA A 190 21.77 3.98 11.44
N THR A 191 22.84 3.65 10.71
CA THR A 191 23.18 4.30 9.43
C THR A 191 22.12 4.06 8.36
N LEU A 192 21.56 2.85 8.25
CA LEU A 192 20.47 2.56 7.32
C LEU A 192 19.18 3.36 7.64
N CYS A 193 18.90 3.63 8.92
CA CYS A 193 17.69 4.35 9.32
C CYS A 193 17.82 5.88 9.25
N HIS A 194 19.04 6.45 9.37
CA HIS A 194 19.26 7.90 9.46
C HIS A 194 19.94 8.52 8.23
N PHE A 195 20.17 7.74 7.17
CA PHE A 195 20.70 8.32 5.94
C PHE A 195 19.58 9.09 5.22
N ASP A 196 19.69 10.41 5.16
CA ASP A 196 18.72 11.31 4.49
C ASP A 196 18.59 11.06 2.97
N LYS A 197 19.46 10.23 2.40
CA LYS A 197 19.39 9.74 1.01
C LYS A 197 18.95 8.28 0.92
N THR A 198 18.24 7.78 1.92
CA THR A 198 17.58 6.49 1.82
C THR A 198 16.42 6.57 0.81
N PRO A 199 16.07 5.46 0.15
CA PRO A 199 14.97 5.42 -0.81
C PRO A 199 13.67 6.00 -0.25
N SER A 200 13.44 5.86 1.06
CA SER A 200 12.25 6.38 1.75
C SER A 200 12.17 7.92 1.73
N ALA A 201 13.28 8.62 1.95
CA ALA A 201 13.32 10.08 1.87
C ALA A 201 13.05 10.57 0.44
N THR A 202 13.64 9.90 -0.55
CA THR A 202 13.42 10.20 -1.98
C THR A 202 11.97 9.91 -2.42
N ILE A 203 11.34 8.86 -1.90
CA ILE A 203 9.93 8.58 -2.16
C ILE A 203 9.04 9.66 -1.53
N ALA A 204 9.34 10.10 -0.31
CA ALA A 204 8.57 11.15 0.35
C ALA A 204 8.65 12.47 -0.43
N THR A 205 9.84 12.85 -0.93
CA THR A 205 9.99 14.03 -1.79
C THR A 205 9.18 13.90 -3.08
N HIS A 206 9.29 12.76 -3.79
CA HIS A 206 8.52 12.56 -5.02
C HIS A 206 7.00 12.56 -4.79
N LEU A 207 6.53 11.96 -3.71
CA LEU A 207 5.10 12.00 -3.35
C LEU A 207 4.64 13.42 -3.03
N SER A 208 5.48 14.23 -2.38
CA SER A 208 5.17 15.63 -2.11
C SER A 208 5.10 16.46 -3.39
N GLU A 209 6.02 16.25 -4.33
CA GLU A 209 6.04 16.92 -5.64
C GLU A 209 4.82 16.56 -6.47
N ILE A 210 4.43 15.28 -6.50
CA ILE A 210 3.23 14.82 -7.24
C ILE A 210 1.97 15.43 -6.64
N ARG A 211 1.86 15.49 -5.30
CA ARG A 211 0.74 16.17 -4.64
C ARG A 211 0.67 17.66 -4.99
N ALA A 212 1.81 18.35 -4.98
CA ALA A 212 1.85 19.76 -5.36
C ALA A 212 1.40 19.97 -6.81
N LYS A 213 1.88 19.14 -7.75
CA LYS A 213 1.46 19.18 -9.15
C LYS A 213 -0.04 18.91 -9.31
N LEU A 214 -0.58 17.94 -8.58
CA LEU A 214 -2.01 17.62 -8.59
C LEU A 214 -2.84 18.81 -8.10
N THR A 215 -2.44 19.45 -6.99
CA THR A 215 -3.13 20.62 -6.48
C THR A 215 -3.07 21.80 -7.44
N THR A 216 -1.95 22.02 -8.13
CA THR A 216 -1.83 23.05 -9.17
C THR A 216 -2.76 22.76 -10.34
N ALA A 217 -2.74 21.53 -10.87
CA ALA A 217 -3.60 21.14 -11.99
C ALA A 217 -5.09 21.24 -11.64
N GLN A 218 -5.46 20.92 -10.40
CA GLN A 218 -6.83 21.10 -9.92
C GLN A 218 -7.22 22.60 -9.87
N GLY A 219 -6.33 23.47 -9.39
CA GLY A 219 -6.56 24.91 -9.40
C GLY A 219 -6.69 25.49 -10.81
N GLU A 220 -5.90 25.00 -11.77
CA GLU A 220 -6.01 25.37 -13.19
C GLU A 220 -7.35 24.90 -13.79
N LEU A 221 -7.80 23.68 -13.46
CA LEU A 221 -9.08 23.17 -13.92
C LEU A 221 -10.26 23.99 -13.37
N GLU A 222 -10.23 24.35 -12.08
CA GLU A 222 -11.23 25.21 -11.46
C GLU A 222 -11.24 26.63 -12.06
N ALA A 223 -10.08 27.14 -12.49
CA ALA A 223 -9.99 28.41 -13.20
C ALA A 223 -10.63 28.33 -14.59
N LEU A 224 -10.28 27.30 -15.37
CA LEU A 224 -10.87 27.06 -16.69
C LEU A 224 -12.39 26.84 -16.62
N GLN A 225 -12.87 26.14 -15.58
CA GLN A 225 -14.30 25.95 -15.35
C GLN A 225 -15.01 27.30 -15.14
N ARG A 226 -14.45 28.19 -14.32
CA ARG A 226 -14.99 29.54 -14.12
C ARG A 226 -14.98 30.39 -15.39
N GLU A 227 -13.90 30.31 -16.17
CA GLU A 227 -13.81 31.00 -17.46
C GLU A 227 -14.86 30.48 -18.44
N TRP A 228 -15.04 29.17 -18.50
CA TRP A 228 -16.07 28.55 -19.34
C TRP A 228 -17.49 28.98 -18.92
N GLU A 229 -17.80 28.96 -17.62
CA GLU A 229 -19.09 29.42 -17.09
C GLU A 229 -19.35 30.90 -17.42
N SER A 230 -18.32 31.75 -17.32
CA SER A 230 -18.41 33.16 -17.71
C SER A 230 -18.72 33.31 -19.20
N CYS A 231 -18.00 32.58 -20.07
CA CYS A 231 -18.23 32.62 -21.51
C CYS A 231 -19.64 32.15 -21.88
N VAL A 232 -20.16 31.11 -21.22
CA VAL A 232 -21.52 30.62 -21.44
C VAL A 232 -22.56 31.69 -21.06
N GLU A 233 -22.34 32.40 -19.95
CA GLU A 233 -23.26 33.45 -19.52
C GLU A 233 -23.21 34.67 -20.45
N ASP A 234 -22.01 35.07 -20.90
CA ASP A 234 -21.83 36.14 -21.89
C ASP A 234 -22.50 35.76 -23.24
N GLU A 235 -22.35 34.51 -23.69
CA GLU A 235 -23.01 33.99 -24.88
C GLU A 235 -24.54 34.02 -24.71
N ARG A 236 -25.06 33.59 -23.55
CA ARG A 236 -26.49 33.61 -23.25
C ARG A 236 -27.04 35.04 -23.23
N GLN A 237 -26.30 35.99 -22.66
CA GLN A 237 -26.68 37.40 -22.62
C GLN A 237 -26.74 37.99 -24.03
N THR A 238 -25.68 37.80 -24.82
CA THR A 238 -25.62 38.31 -26.21
C THR A 238 -26.70 37.71 -27.10
N TRP A 239 -27.02 36.42 -26.95
CA TRP A 239 -28.18 35.81 -27.61
C TRP A 239 -29.51 36.43 -27.21
N THR A 240 -29.68 36.73 -25.92
CA THR A 240 -30.91 37.36 -25.42
C THR A 240 -31.06 38.78 -25.96
N GLU A 241 -29.97 39.55 -25.99
CA GLU A 241 -29.94 40.91 -26.55
C GLU A 241 -30.24 40.90 -28.06
N LEU A 242 -29.68 39.95 -28.81
CA LEU A 242 -29.95 39.79 -30.24
C LEU A 242 -31.45 39.50 -30.49
N MET A 243 -32.04 38.58 -29.74
CA MET A 243 -33.46 38.23 -29.86
C MET A 243 -34.38 39.40 -29.49
N ASP A 244 -34.01 40.19 -28.48
CA ASP A 244 -34.75 41.41 -28.12
C ASP A 244 -34.62 42.50 -29.21
N MET A 245 -33.45 42.67 -29.81
CA MET A 245 -33.26 43.57 -30.95
C MET A 245 -34.08 43.16 -32.17
N ASP A 246 -34.10 41.86 -32.51
CA ASP A 246 -34.92 41.34 -33.61
C ASP A 246 -36.42 41.51 -33.32
N ALA A 247 -36.86 41.24 -32.09
CA ALA A 247 -38.26 41.47 -31.69
C ALA A 247 -38.65 42.96 -31.75
N LYS A 248 -37.76 43.87 -31.34
CA LYS A 248 -37.97 45.33 -31.45
C LYS A 248 -38.01 45.77 -32.92
N LYS A 249 -37.14 45.24 -33.78
CA LYS A 249 -37.12 45.52 -35.22
C LYS A 249 -38.40 45.04 -35.90
N ALA A 250 -38.88 43.84 -35.56
CA ALA A 250 -40.16 43.31 -36.05
C ALA A 250 -41.34 44.21 -35.65
N LYS A 251 -41.38 44.67 -34.39
CA LYS A 251 -42.42 45.61 -33.90
C LYS A 251 -42.32 46.99 -34.57
N ALA A 252 -41.11 47.48 -34.83
CA ALA A 252 -40.88 48.75 -35.53
C ALA A 252 -41.35 48.68 -36.99
N ALA A 253 -41.08 47.57 -37.70
CA ALA A 253 -41.60 47.34 -39.05
C ALA A 253 -43.13 47.25 -39.08
N GLN A 254 -43.75 46.71 -38.02
CA GLN A 254 -45.21 46.59 -37.92
C GLN A 254 -45.92 47.90 -37.56
N ASN A 255 -45.26 48.81 -36.82
CA ASN A 255 -45.83 50.09 -36.38
C ASN A 255 -45.41 51.32 -37.21
N GLY A 256 -44.34 51.22 -38.01
CA GLY A 256 -43.77 52.34 -38.75
C GLY A 256 -43.66 52.05 -40.23
N GLY A 257 -44.71 52.38 -41.00
CA GLY A 257 -44.61 52.73 -42.43
C GLY A 257 -43.82 51.78 -43.34
N SER A 258 -43.87 50.46 -43.12
CA SER A 258 -43.26 49.44 -44.00
C SER A 258 -43.91 49.35 -45.39
N ASP A 259 -44.91 50.17 -45.68
CA ASP A 259 -45.58 50.23 -46.98
C ASP A 259 -44.69 50.94 -48.02
N GLY A 260 -44.07 52.06 -47.63
CA GLY A 260 -43.25 52.86 -48.56
C GLY A 260 -41.94 52.19 -48.97
N VAL A 261 -41.30 51.43 -48.07
CA VAL A 261 -40.05 50.72 -48.37
C VAL A 261 -40.32 49.45 -49.17
N MET A 262 -41.41 48.70 -48.89
CA MET A 262 -41.81 47.58 -49.75
C MET A 262 -42.18 48.08 -51.15
N CYS A 263 -43.00 49.12 -51.29
CA CYS A 263 -43.32 49.69 -52.60
C CYS A 263 -42.09 50.16 -53.38
N ALA A 264 -41.08 50.72 -52.70
CA ALA A 264 -39.85 51.13 -53.36
C ALA A 264 -38.99 49.93 -53.83
N VAL A 265 -38.96 48.85 -53.06
CA VAL A 265 -38.25 47.61 -53.43
C VAL A 265 -38.97 46.89 -54.56
N ASP A 266 -40.29 46.83 -54.51
CA ASP A 266 -41.11 46.22 -55.56
C ASP A 266 -41.02 47.02 -56.87
N GLY A 267 -41.07 48.36 -56.79
CA GLY A 267 -40.86 49.23 -57.96
C GLY A 267 -39.46 49.10 -58.58
N PHE A 268 -38.41 48.99 -57.75
CA PHE A 268 -37.05 48.74 -58.26
C PHE A 268 -36.93 47.36 -58.92
N LYS A 269 -37.63 46.35 -58.39
CA LYS A 269 -37.66 45.01 -58.98
C LYS A 269 -38.36 45.01 -60.34
N GLU A 270 -39.51 45.67 -60.45
CA GLU A 270 -40.23 45.83 -61.72
C GLU A 270 -39.38 46.59 -62.76
N GLU A 271 -38.70 47.66 -62.36
CA GLU A 271 -37.80 48.41 -63.25
C GLU A 271 -36.62 47.55 -63.72
N ALA A 272 -36.01 46.77 -62.82
CA ALA A 272 -34.93 45.86 -63.17
C ALA A 272 -35.39 44.74 -64.14
N GLU A 273 -36.58 44.18 -63.93
CA GLU A 273 -37.17 43.18 -64.84
C GLU A 273 -37.46 43.79 -66.22
N ALA A 274 -38.00 45.01 -66.29
CA ALA A 274 -38.27 45.70 -67.56
C ALA A 274 -36.99 46.00 -68.37
N ILE A 275 -35.88 46.36 -67.70
CA ILE A 275 -34.59 46.58 -68.36
C ILE A 275 -34.03 45.27 -68.93
N ILE A 276 -34.17 44.17 -68.21
CA ILE A 276 -33.73 42.85 -68.68
C ILE A 276 -34.54 42.45 -69.92
N GLU A 277 -35.87 42.56 -69.86
CA GLU A 277 -36.74 42.21 -71.00
C GLU A 277 -36.44 43.06 -72.24
N ALA A 278 -36.23 44.37 -72.08
CA ALA A 278 -35.87 45.26 -73.18
C ALA A 278 -34.52 44.89 -73.83
N HIS A 279 -33.53 44.50 -73.02
CA HIS A 279 -32.23 44.07 -73.56
C HIS A 279 -32.27 42.66 -74.17
N GLU A 280 -33.13 41.77 -73.68
CA GLU A 280 -33.37 40.47 -74.30
C GLU A 280 -34.02 40.64 -75.69
N GLU A 281 -35.01 41.53 -75.82
CA GLU A 281 -35.64 41.85 -77.11
C GLU A 281 -34.64 42.46 -78.11
N GLU A 282 -33.78 43.37 -77.66
CA GLU A 282 -32.72 43.96 -78.49
C GLU A 282 -31.70 42.90 -78.96
N LEU A 283 -31.34 41.94 -78.10
CA LEU A 283 -30.45 40.84 -78.47
C LEU A 283 -31.09 39.88 -79.48
N ASP A 284 -32.38 39.59 -79.33
CA ASP A 284 -33.12 38.77 -80.28
C ASP A 284 -33.23 39.45 -81.66
N GLU A 285 -33.48 40.76 -81.70
CA GLU A 285 -33.47 41.53 -82.95
C GLU A 285 -32.10 41.42 -83.65
N ILE A 286 -31.01 41.64 -82.92
CA ILE A 286 -29.64 41.49 -83.45
C ILE A 286 -29.36 40.08 -83.98
N ASP A 287 -29.80 39.02 -83.29
CA ASP A 287 -29.59 37.64 -83.78
C ASP A 287 -30.37 37.37 -85.08
N THR A 288 -31.58 37.92 -85.19
CA THR A 288 -32.37 37.81 -86.42
C THR A 288 -31.71 38.54 -87.59
N GLU A 289 -31.26 39.79 -87.40
CA GLU A 289 -30.53 40.55 -88.41
C GLU A 289 -29.23 39.84 -88.83
N PHE A 290 -28.46 39.32 -87.86
CA PHE A 290 -27.23 38.59 -88.15
C PHE A 290 -27.50 37.32 -88.96
N ARG A 291 -28.57 36.58 -88.62
CA ARG A 291 -28.98 35.39 -89.36
C ARG A 291 -29.39 35.71 -90.79
N GLU A 292 -30.16 36.78 -91.00
CA GLU A 292 -30.55 37.25 -92.33
C GLU A 292 -29.33 37.69 -93.16
N LEU A 293 -28.40 38.41 -92.55
CA LEU A 293 -27.15 38.84 -93.19
C LEU A 293 -26.30 37.63 -93.61
N MET A 294 -26.15 36.64 -92.73
CA MET A 294 -25.43 35.41 -93.00
C MET A 294 -26.07 34.60 -94.13
N GLN A 295 -27.40 34.50 -94.17
CA GLN A 295 -28.12 33.86 -95.27
C GLN A 295 -27.91 34.59 -96.59
N THR A 296 -27.98 35.93 -96.56
CA THR A 296 -27.79 36.78 -97.75
C THR A 296 -26.37 36.66 -98.32
N GLU A 297 -25.34 36.76 -97.48
CA GLU A 297 -23.94 36.58 -97.91
C GLU A 297 -23.66 35.14 -98.36
N THR A 298 -24.23 34.12 -97.69
CA THR A 298 -24.11 32.73 -98.15
C THR A 298 -24.74 32.54 -99.53
N MET A 299 -25.92 33.11 -99.78
CA MET A 299 -26.59 33.06 -101.08
C MET A 299 -25.76 33.77 -102.15
N LYS A 300 -25.20 34.94 -101.84
CA LYS A 300 -24.33 35.72 -102.73
C LYS A 300 -23.04 34.97 -103.07
N MET A 301 -22.43 34.29 -102.09
CA MET A 301 -21.26 33.43 -102.32
C MET A 301 -21.60 32.22 -103.20
N MET A 302 -22.75 31.57 -102.97
CA MET A 302 -23.25 30.50 -103.86
C MET A 302 -23.49 31.00 -105.30
N GLN A 303 -24.12 32.17 -105.47
CA GLN A 303 -24.33 32.77 -106.79
C GLN A 303 -23.01 33.12 -107.48
N SER A 304 -22.05 33.67 -106.74
CA SER A 304 -20.71 33.98 -107.26
C SER A 304 -19.94 32.73 -107.68
N MET A 305 -20.12 31.59 -106.98
CA MET A 305 -19.50 30.32 -107.36
C MET A 305 -20.19 29.65 -108.56
N MET A 306 -21.50 29.83 -108.75
CA MET A 306 -22.23 29.31 -109.91
C MET A 306 -22.02 30.14 -111.19
N ALA A 307 -21.57 31.39 -111.05
CA ALA A 307 -21.29 32.30 -112.17
C ALA A 307 -19.82 32.26 -112.66
N SER A 308 -18.96 31.46 -112.02
CA SER A 308 -17.57 31.19 -112.42
C SER A 308 -17.42 29.79 -113.02
#